data_AF-A0A9D5JSY5-F1
#
_entry.id   AF-A0A9D5JSY5-F1
#
_cell.length_a   1.000
_cell.length_b   1.000
_cell.length_c   1.000
_cell.angle_alpha   90.00
_cell.angle_beta   90.00
_cell.angle_gamma   90.00
#
_symmetry.space_group_name_H-M   'P 1'
#
loop_
_entity.id
_entity.type
_entity.pdbx_description
1 polymer ?
#
loop_
_entity_poly.entity_id
_entity_poly.type
_entity_poly.pdbx_seq_one_letter_code
_entity_poly.pdbx_strand_id
1 'polypeptide(L)'
;MAKKSQQSSGPSYSLLALLKRTLFLHETSNLDELAEEVHDYMLKDQSYEQIKDRYVQPILHKNPSFREVEETENVWRLTEGNKINDSIYEVFQKHHMPLSERQILNRLAKAQHLDGLNTSLDLKNDARFSDLEGGKYWILSEWIVINEYARSILLRVKSGLTEKELIQRVVGEYGLDEDQVIFIPKLDERFVKKEKKWVLKRFVEQKTKLRPARVERLYQYLLKAGAPLNADELTTGALNMPANSTDVHEKLSEDPRFVLENGKWDLRSRQEDRKVSLFSEIEAELRKEREPKEWPEAEEMARQALDLSEPAAEPESE
;
A
#
# COMPACT_ATOMS: atom_id res chain seq x y z
N MET A 1 8.86 22.57 -13.38
CA MET A 1 8.45 21.31 -12.71
C MET A 1 9.14 21.27 -11.35
N ALA A 2 8.39 21.44 -10.26
CA ALA A 2 8.96 21.40 -8.93
C ALA A 2 9.43 19.96 -8.64
N LYS A 3 10.74 19.77 -8.41
CA LYS A 3 11.24 18.55 -7.79
C LYS A 3 10.54 18.45 -6.44
N LYS A 4 9.53 17.57 -6.32
CA LYS A 4 9.05 17.13 -5.01
C LYS A 4 10.29 16.65 -4.27
N SER A 5 10.75 17.42 -3.29
CA SER A 5 11.74 16.91 -2.36
C SER A 5 11.13 15.63 -1.81
N GLN A 6 11.83 14.51 -1.95
CA GLN A 6 11.46 13.30 -1.26
C GLN A 6 11.69 13.62 0.22
N GLN A 7 10.73 14.29 0.85
CA GLN A 7 10.56 14.24 2.29
C GLN A 7 10.62 12.75 2.64
N SER A 8 11.59 12.40 3.47
CA SER A 8 11.73 11.08 4.05
C SER A 8 10.37 10.68 4.59
N SER A 9 9.71 9.71 3.96
CA SER A 9 8.34 9.30 4.30
C SER A 9 8.27 8.49 5.61
N GLY A 10 9.21 8.75 6.52
CA GLY A 10 9.24 8.20 7.86
C GLY A 10 8.76 9.22 8.89
N PRO A 11 8.66 8.82 10.17
CA PRO A 11 8.20 9.71 11.22
C PRO A 11 9.09 10.94 11.32
N SER A 12 8.47 12.12 11.25
CA SER A 12 9.18 13.40 11.31
C SER A 12 9.22 13.93 12.74
N TYR A 13 10.43 14.27 13.19
CA TYR A 13 10.64 15.00 14.44
C TYR A 13 10.38 16.49 14.24
N SER A 14 9.84 17.14 15.26
CA SER A 14 9.96 18.60 15.33
C SER A 14 11.41 19.01 15.59
N LEU A 15 11.76 20.26 15.31
CA LEU A 15 13.08 20.79 15.63
C LEU A 15 13.37 20.68 17.14
N LEU A 16 12.37 20.95 17.99
CA LEU A 16 12.50 20.81 19.44
C LEU A 16 12.80 19.35 19.84
N ALA A 17 12.08 18.40 19.26
CA ALA A 17 12.28 16.98 19.51
C ALA A 17 13.65 16.49 19.06
N LEU A 18 14.14 16.98 17.92
CA LEU A 18 15.50 16.68 17.45
C LEU A 18 16.54 17.18 18.45
N LEU A 19 16.47 18.44 18.87
CA LEU A 19 17.41 19.02 19.85
C LEU A 19 17.39 18.27 21.18
N LYS A 20 16.21 17.92 21.70
CA LYS A 20 16.10 17.12 22.93
C LYS A 20 16.75 15.76 22.77
N ARG A 21 16.50 15.08 21.65
CA ARG A 21 17.09 13.77 21.36
C ARG A 21 18.61 13.83 21.29
N THR A 22 19.17 14.81 20.58
CA THR A 22 20.62 15.00 20.46
C THR A 22 21.26 15.19 21.83
N LEU A 23 20.70 16.09 22.65
CA LEU A 23 21.21 16.31 24.01
C LEU A 23 20.98 15.14 24.96
N PHE A 24 19.95 14.32 24.73
CA PHE A 24 19.77 13.09 25.50
C PHE A 24 20.89 12.07 25.18
N LEU A 25 21.25 11.92 23.91
CA LEU A 25 22.28 10.97 23.46
C LEU A 25 23.69 11.39 23.85
N HIS A 26 23.98 12.70 23.84
CA HIS A 26 25.32 13.23 24.11
C HIS A 26 25.51 13.77 25.53
N GLU A 27 24.45 13.82 26.34
CA GLU A 27 24.34 14.45 27.67
C GLU A 27 24.51 15.99 27.65
N THR A 28 25.52 16.47 26.93
CA THR A 28 25.82 17.88 26.68
C THR A 28 26.26 18.07 25.22
N SER A 29 25.96 19.23 24.64
CA SER A 29 26.47 19.59 23.31
C SER A 29 26.56 21.11 23.18
N ASN A 30 27.51 21.58 22.39
CA ASN A 30 27.65 23.01 22.10
C ASN A 30 26.67 23.44 21.00
N LEU A 31 26.49 24.76 20.89
CA LEU A 31 25.53 25.34 19.94
C LEU A 31 25.85 25.02 18.47
N ASP A 32 27.13 24.87 18.13
CA ASP A 32 27.57 24.60 16.75
C ASP A 32 27.27 23.15 16.33
N GLU A 33 27.54 22.18 17.19
CA GLU A 33 27.19 20.77 17.00
C GLU A 33 25.68 20.57 16.86
N LEU A 34 24.90 21.25 17.70
CA LEU A 34 23.44 21.21 17.60
C LEU A 34 22.93 21.79 16.28
N ALA A 35 23.55 22.87 15.79
CA ALA A 35 23.21 23.44 14.49
C ALA A 35 23.62 22.50 13.33
N GLU A 36 24.73 21.79 13.47
CA GLU A 36 25.18 20.79 12.50
C GLU A 36 24.21 19.62 12.40
N GLU A 37 23.82 19.05 13.54
CA GLU A 37 22.84 17.96 13.59
C GLU A 37 21.48 18.40 13.02
N VAL A 38 21.06 19.63 13.32
CA VAL A 38 19.84 20.19 12.74
C VAL A 38 19.96 20.28 11.24
N HIS A 39 21.06 20.81 10.69
CA HIS A 39 21.28 20.93 9.25
C HIS A 39 21.29 19.56 8.54
N ASP A 40 21.91 18.55 9.14
CA ASP A 40 22.03 17.21 8.56
C ASP A 40 20.71 16.45 8.51
N TYR A 41 19.80 16.72 9.45
CA TYR A 41 18.48 16.10 9.50
C TYR A 41 17.38 16.95 8.85
N MET A 42 17.45 18.28 8.95
CA MET A 42 16.44 19.21 8.45
C MET A 42 17.08 20.54 7.98
N LEU A 43 16.36 21.36 7.20
CA LEU A 43 16.85 22.69 6.77
C LEU A 43 18.18 22.69 5.97
N LYS A 44 18.48 21.62 5.22
CA LYS A 44 19.68 21.46 4.35
C LYS A 44 19.93 22.57 3.34
N ASP A 45 18.91 23.39 3.10
CA ASP A 45 18.92 24.53 2.18
C ASP A 45 19.37 25.84 2.85
N GLN A 46 19.54 25.87 4.17
CA GLN A 46 19.91 27.06 4.94
C GLN A 46 21.38 26.98 5.39
N SER A 47 22.03 28.14 5.59
CA SER A 47 23.40 28.15 6.13
C SER A 47 23.41 27.80 7.62
N TYR A 48 24.53 27.24 8.09
CA TYR A 48 24.72 26.93 9.52
C TYR A 48 24.46 28.13 10.42
N GLU A 49 24.98 29.32 10.07
CA GLU A 49 24.75 30.56 10.82
C GLU A 49 23.25 30.92 10.93
N GLN A 50 22.48 30.73 9.84
CA GLN A 50 21.04 30.99 9.87
C GLN A 50 20.30 29.98 10.75
N ILE A 51 20.67 28.70 10.68
CA ILE A 51 20.09 27.64 11.50
C ILE A 51 20.33 27.92 12.98
N LYS A 52 21.58 28.24 13.31
CA LYS A 52 22.06 28.60 14.65
C LYS A 52 21.27 29.78 15.23
N ASP A 53 21.31 30.94 14.58
CA ASP A 53 20.80 32.20 15.14
C ASP A 53 19.27 32.28 15.10
N ARG A 54 18.63 31.77 14.04
CA ARG A 54 17.18 31.94 13.86
C ARG A 54 16.35 30.83 14.49
N TYR A 55 16.91 29.63 14.68
CA TYR A 55 16.13 28.48 15.11
C TYR A 55 16.67 27.82 16.36
N VAL A 56 17.94 27.40 16.37
CA VAL A 56 18.49 26.63 17.50
C VAL A 56 18.60 27.51 18.75
N GLN A 57 19.33 28.63 18.66
CA GLN A 57 19.56 29.49 19.82
C GLN A 57 18.23 30.02 20.44
N PRO A 58 17.24 30.51 19.67
CA PRO A 58 15.97 30.94 20.25
C PRO A 58 15.17 29.82 20.92
N ILE A 59 15.26 28.57 20.44
CA ILE A 59 14.56 27.44 21.07
C ILE A 59 15.21 27.08 22.40
N LEU A 60 16.54 27.01 22.44
CA LEU A 60 17.30 26.68 23.65
C LEU A 60 17.03 27.69 24.77
N HIS A 61 16.96 28.99 24.46
CA HIS A 61 16.70 30.04 25.46
C HIS A 61 15.24 30.11 25.91
N LYS A 62 14.28 29.77 25.05
CA LYS A 62 12.84 29.93 25.36
C LYS A 62 12.23 28.71 26.02
N ASN A 63 12.79 27.51 25.83
CA ASN A 63 12.20 26.29 26.34
C ASN A 63 12.91 25.84 27.64
N PRO A 64 12.16 25.66 28.76
CA PRO A 64 12.72 25.24 30.04
C PRO A 64 13.27 23.80 30.05
N SER A 65 13.09 23.03 28.98
CA SER A 65 13.71 21.71 28.83
C SER A 65 15.24 21.78 28.66
N PHE A 66 15.79 22.96 28.37
CA PHE A 66 17.21 23.16 28.15
C PHE A 66 17.81 24.04 29.25
N ARG A 67 19.05 23.76 29.61
CA ARG A 67 19.84 24.54 30.54
C ARG A 67 21.25 24.69 29.99
N GLU A 68 21.73 25.92 30.01
CA GLU A 68 23.12 26.24 29.75
C GLU A 68 23.98 25.84 30.96
N VAL A 69 25.04 25.07 30.71
CA VAL A 69 25.97 24.57 31.72
C VAL A 69 27.19 25.47 31.82
N GLU A 70 27.70 25.90 30.65
CA GLU A 70 28.90 26.73 30.53
C GLU A 70 28.65 27.86 29.53
N GLU A 71 28.47 29.09 30.05
CA GLU A 71 28.15 30.28 29.25
C GLU A 71 29.28 30.66 28.26
N THR A 72 30.53 30.36 28.59
CA THR A 72 31.68 30.71 27.73
C THR A 72 31.79 29.83 26.50
N GLU A 73 31.35 28.57 26.59
CA GLU A 73 31.44 27.59 25.52
C GLU A 73 30.08 27.32 24.85
N ASN A 74 29.00 27.99 25.31
CA ASN A 74 27.62 27.77 24.88
C ASN A 74 27.24 26.28 24.95
N VAL A 75 27.58 25.61 26.05
CA VAL A 75 27.30 24.18 26.25
C VAL A 75 25.93 24.01 26.89
N TRP A 76 25.07 23.25 26.24
CA TRP A 76 23.69 23.01 26.67
C TRP A 76 23.50 21.58 27.13
N ARG A 77 22.56 21.40 28.06
CA ARG A 77 22.09 20.10 28.52
C ARG A 77 20.58 20.09 28.72
N LEU A 78 20.02 18.90 28.86
CA LEU A 78 18.62 18.74 29.27
C LEU A 78 18.41 19.00 30.76
N THR A 79 17.25 19.56 31.09
CA THR A 79 16.79 19.67 32.48
C THR A 79 16.19 18.35 32.98
N GLU A 80 16.10 18.21 34.30
CA GLU A 80 15.45 17.06 34.91
C GLU A 80 13.93 17.06 34.63
N GLY A 81 13.34 15.87 34.55
CA GLY A 81 11.92 15.69 34.29
C GLY A 81 11.02 16.36 35.33
N ASN A 82 9.85 16.84 34.91
CA ASN A 82 8.88 17.42 35.82
C ASN A 82 8.16 16.31 36.59
N LYS A 83 8.18 16.35 37.93
CA LYS A 83 7.51 15.35 38.79
C LYS A 83 6.02 15.18 38.49
N ILE A 84 5.36 16.24 38.03
CA ILE A 84 3.94 16.18 37.62
C ILE A 84 3.73 15.19 36.46
N ASN A 85 4.73 15.04 35.60
CA ASN A 85 4.67 14.17 34.43
C ASN A 85 5.20 12.75 34.70
N ASP A 86 5.56 12.38 35.94
CA ASP A 86 6.10 11.06 36.25
C ASP A 86 5.11 9.94 35.94
N SER A 87 3.82 10.15 36.25
CA SER A 87 2.77 9.20 35.86
C SER A 87 2.61 9.06 34.35
N ILE A 88 2.93 10.11 33.59
CA ILE A 88 2.90 10.06 32.12
C ILE A 88 4.08 9.25 31.62
N TYR A 89 5.26 9.47 32.19
CA TYR A 89 6.46 8.70 31.88
C TYR A 89 6.22 7.20 32.12
N GLU A 90 5.61 6.82 33.24
CA GLU A 90 5.22 5.43 33.53
C GLU A 90 4.24 4.86 32.49
N VAL A 91 3.28 5.67 32.01
CA VAL A 91 2.36 5.28 30.94
C VAL A 91 3.11 4.96 29.65
N PHE A 92 4.13 5.75 29.30
CA PHE A 92 4.97 5.46 28.14
C PHE A 92 5.80 4.19 28.33
N GLN A 93 6.49 4.06 29.46
CA GLN A 93 7.28 2.88 29.80
C GLN A 93 6.44 1.59 29.74
N LYS A 94 5.20 1.62 30.26
CA LYS A 94 4.29 0.46 30.23
C LYS A 94 3.81 0.07 28.83
N HIS A 95 3.61 1.05 27.94
CA HIS A 95 2.98 0.80 26.64
C HIS A 95 3.96 0.71 25.47
N HIS A 96 5.17 1.26 25.62
CA HIS A 96 6.25 1.21 24.64
C HIS A 96 5.81 1.54 23.21
N MET A 97 4.98 2.58 23.08
CA MET A 97 4.44 3.01 21.78
C MET A 97 4.18 4.52 21.77
N PRO A 98 4.15 5.18 20.60
CA PRO A 98 3.82 6.59 20.52
C PRO A 98 2.35 6.81 20.86
N LEU A 99 2.06 7.83 21.65
CA LEU A 99 0.71 8.12 22.15
C LEU A 99 0.29 9.53 21.75
N SER A 100 -0.98 9.69 21.35
CA SER A 100 -1.58 11.02 21.27
C SER A 100 -1.93 11.56 22.65
N GLU A 101 -2.10 12.87 22.78
CA GLU A 101 -2.51 13.51 24.03
C GLU A 101 -3.79 12.90 24.62
N ARG A 102 -4.82 12.71 23.79
CA ARG A 102 -6.06 12.02 24.18
C ARG A 102 -5.80 10.60 24.71
N GLN A 103 -4.88 9.88 24.07
CA GLN A 103 -4.50 8.53 24.46
C GLN A 103 -3.74 8.48 25.79
N ILE A 104 -2.96 9.51 26.11
CA ILE A 104 -2.28 9.68 27.39
C ILE A 104 -3.32 9.96 28.48
N LEU A 105 -4.16 10.98 28.28
CA LEU A 105 -5.22 11.36 29.23
C LEU A 105 -6.15 10.18 29.57
N ASN A 106 -6.61 9.44 28.56
CA ASN A 106 -7.46 8.26 28.76
C ASN A 106 -6.79 7.16 29.59
N ARG A 107 -5.46 7.04 29.51
CA ARG A 107 -4.70 6.04 30.28
C ARG A 107 -4.41 6.52 31.69
N LEU A 108 -4.10 7.79 31.87
CA LEU A 108 -3.97 8.42 33.18
C LEU A 108 -5.27 8.30 33.98
N ALA A 109 -6.41 8.64 33.37
CA ALA A 109 -7.72 8.54 34.01
C ALA A 109 -8.00 7.11 34.51
N LYS A 110 -7.65 6.10 33.70
CA LYS A 110 -7.77 4.69 34.09
C LYS A 110 -6.80 4.26 35.19
N ALA A 111 -5.58 4.80 35.20
CA ALA A 111 -4.55 4.45 36.18
C ALA A 111 -4.78 5.11 37.54
N GLN A 112 -5.27 6.36 37.54
CA GLN A 112 -5.43 7.18 38.74
C GLN A 112 -6.88 7.22 39.25
N HIS A 113 -7.83 6.57 38.57
CA HIS A 113 -9.27 6.65 38.89
C HIS A 113 -9.80 8.10 38.96
N LEU A 114 -9.19 9.01 38.20
CA LEU A 114 -9.58 10.42 38.15
C LEU A 114 -10.48 10.64 36.94
N ASP A 115 -11.78 10.68 37.19
CA ASP A 115 -12.76 11.12 36.21
C ASP A 115 -12.64 12.63 35.99
N GLY A 116 -12.33 13.03 34.74
CA GLY A 116 -12.44 14.44 34.32
C GLY A 116 -11.19 15.32 34.48
N LEU A 117 -9.99 14.79 34.28
CA LEU A 117 -8.77 15.62 34.16
C LEU A 117 -8.86 16.55 32.93
N ASN A 118 -9.31 17.79 33.16
CA ASN A 118 -9.12 18.94 32.26
C ASN A 118 -7.69 19.53 32.36
N THR A 119 -6.71 18.67 32.65
CA THR A 119 -5.33 19.09 32.82
C THR A 119 -4.68 19.20 31.45
N SER A 120 -4.30 20.43 31.07
CA SER A 120 -3.41 20.66 29.94
C SER A 120 -2.10 19.91 30.19
N LEU A 121 -1.72 19.00 29.29
CA LEU A 121 -0.46 18.28 29.41
C LEU A 121 0.70 19.17 28.98
N ASP A 122 1.59 19.53 29.91
CA ASP A 122 2.79 20.30 29.59
C ASP A 122 3.98 19.40 29.24
N LEU A 123 3.84 18.65 28.13
CA LEU A 123 4.89 17.75 27.64
C LEU A 123 5.97 18.46 26.82
N LYS A 124 5.65 19.63 26.25
CA LYS A 124 6.60 20.42 25.44
C LYS A 124 7.78 20.92 26.26
N ASN A 125 7.51 21.27 27.51
CA ASN A 125 8.50 21.86 28.43
C ASN A 125 9.28 20.81 29.23
N ASP A 126 8.89 19.53 29.17
CA ASP A 126 9.59 18.45 29.86
C ASP A 126 10.59 17.76 28.92
N ALA A 127 11.85 17.66 29.35
CA ALA A 127 12.95 17.11 28.56
C ALA A 127 12.76 15.64 28.16
N ARG A 128 12.00 14.86 28.94
CA ARG A 128 11.80 13.42 28.72
C ARG A 128 10.87 13.10 27.55
N PHE A 129 10.10 14.08 27.07
CA PHE A 129 9.12 13.87 26.01
C PHE A 129 9.50 14.62 24.74
N SER A 130 9.33 13.94 23.62
CA SER A 130 9.57 14.43 22.28
C SER A 130 8.31 14.22 21.44
N ASP A 131 8.00 15.20 20.59
CA ASP A 131 6.85 15.10 19.70
C ASP A 131 7.23 14.57 18.31
N LEU A 132 6.26 13.88 17.70
CA LEU A 132 6.32 13.34 16.35
C LEU A 132 5.16 13.90 15.52
N GLU A 133 5.40 14.06 14.21
CA GLU A 133 4.38 14.51 13.25
C GLU A 133 3.73 15.85 13.66
N GLY A 134 4.56 16.80 14.11
CA GLY A 134 4.12 18.14 14.50
C GLY A 134 3.22 18.18 15.72
N GLY A 135 3.54 17.42 16.78
CA GLY A 135 2.75 17.39 18.01
C GLY A 135 1.57 16.41 18.02
N LYS A 136 1.36 15.63 16.96
CA LYS A 136 0.23 14.69 16.89
C LYS A 136 0.44 13.48 17.81
N TYR A 137 1.68 13.03 17.93
CA TYR A 137 2.08 11.94 18.81
C TYR A 137 3.25 12.36 19.66
N TRP A 138 3.37 11.71 20.82
CA TRP A 138 4.43 11.88 21.78
C TRP A 138 5.18 10.56 21.94
N ILE A 139 6.48 10.65 22.19
CA ILE A 139 7.36 9.54 22.55
C ILE A 139 8.29 9.98 23.68
N LEU A 140 8.98 9.03 24.31
CA LEU A 140 10.09 9.35 25.18
C LEU A 140 11.31 9.79 24.35
N SER A 141 12.00 10.83 24.80
CA SER A 141 13.20 11.35 24.15
C SER A 141 14.33 10.31 24.10
N GLU A 142 14.33 9.36 25.05
CA GLU A 142 15.28 8.25 25.10
C GLU A 142 15.02 7.18 24.04
N TRP A 143 13.83 7.16 23.43
CA TRP A 143 13.51 6.14 22.45
C TRP A 143 14.11 6.45 21.07
N ILE A 144 14.63 5.40 20.43
CA ILE A 144 15.24 5.44 19.11
C ILE A 144 14.25 4.89 18.09
N VAL A 145 13.69 5.77 17.24
CA VAL A 145 12.78 5.35 16.16
C VAL A 145 13.57 4.62 15.08
N ILE A 146 13.34 3.31 14.93
CA ILE A 146 14.17 2.46 14.05
C ILE A 146 13.63 2.27 12.63
N ASN A 147 12.68 3.08 12.18
CA ASN A 147 12.03 2.90 10.87
C ASN A 147 13.02 2.88 9.69
N GLU A 148 14.04 3.75 9.68
CA GLU A 148 15.04 3.74 8.58
C GLU A 148 15.97 2.51 8.63
N TYR A 149 16.37 2.08 9.82
CA TYR A 149 17.16 0.84 9.99
C TYR A 149 16.35 -0.38 9.57
N ALA A 150 15.10 -0.46 10.03
CA ALA A 150 14.15 -1.50 9.66
C ALA A 150 13.94 -1.55 8.14
N ARG A 151 13.81 -0.39 7.49
CA ARG A 151 13.73 -0.29 6.03
C ARG A 151 14.99 -0.85 5.36
N SER A 152 16.17 -0.48 5.84
CA SER A 152 17.45 -0.95 5.28
C SER A 152 17.58 -2.47 5.34
N ILE A 153 17.15 -3.08 6.46
CA ILE A 153 17.11 -4.53 6.62
C ILE A 153 16.12 -5.16 5.64
N LEU A 154 14.88 -4.66 5.55
CA LEU A 154 13.87 -5.20 4.64
C LEU A 154 14.27 -5.05 3.16
N LEU A 155 14.99 -3.99 2.80
CA LEU A 155 15.52 -3.78 1.44
C LEU A 155 16.51 -4.88 1.04
N ARG A 156 17.36 -5.31 1.98
CA ARG A 156 18.38 -6.36 1.77
C ARG A 156 17.77 -7.76 1.80
N VAL A 157 16.88 -8.02 2.74
CA VAL A 157 16.24 -9.34 2.92
C VAL A 157 15.23 -9.62 1.81
N LYS A 158 14.54 -8.60 1.29
CA LYS A 158 13.51 -8.69 0.24
C LYS A 158 12.32 -9.60 0.58
N SER A 159 12.20 -10.05 1.83
CA SER A 159 11.06 -10.78 2.36
C SER A 159 10.52 -10.08 3.60
N GLY A 160 9.27 -10.39 3.97
CA GLY A 160 8.68 -9.87 5.19
C GLY A 160 9.29 -10.48 6.45
N LEU A 161 9.37 -9.69 7.50
CA LEU A 161 9.80 -10.12 8.83
C LEU A 161 8.72 -9.81 9.86
N THR A 162 8.61 -10.61 10.92
CA THR A 162 7.78 -10.23 12.06
C THR A 162 8.39 -9.02 12.77
N GLU A 163 7.59 -8.31 13.54
CA GLU A 163 8.04 -7.13 14.29
C GLU A 163 9.19 -7.43 15.23
N LYS A 164 9.09 -8.53 15.99
CA LYS A 164 10.15 -9.00 16.89
C LYS A 164 11.44 -9.33 16.16
N GLU A 165 11.37 -10.10 15.06
CA GLU A 165 12.56 -10.43 14.26
C GLU A 165 13.21 -9.19 13.66
N LEU A 166 12.40 -8.22 13.23
CA LEU A 166 12.90 -6.98 12.64
C LEU A 166 13.63 -6.12 13.67
N ILE A 167 13.05 -5.94 14.86
CA ILE A 167 13.68 -5.23 15.99
C ILE A 167 14.98 -5.92 16.38
N GLN A 168 14.98 -7.24 16.58
CA GLN A 168 16.18 -7.99 16.96
C GLN A 168 17.30 -7.88 15.93
N ARG A 169 16.98 -7.88 14.63
CA ARG A 169 17.99 -7.67 13.59
C ARG A 169 18.53 -6.24 13.59
N VAL A 170 17.69 -5.23 13.82
CA VAL A 170 18.17 -3.85 13.94
C VAL A 170 19.09 -3.72 15.16
N VAL A 171 18.66 -4.20 16.32
CA VAL A 171 19.45 -4.19 17.56
C VAL A 171 20.79 -4.88 17.36
N GLY A 172 20.79 -6.09 16.79
CA GLY A 172 22.02 -6.86 16.57
C GLY A 172 22.95 -6.27 15.49
N GLU A 173 22.42 -5.61 14.47
CA GLU A 173 23.24 -5.04 13.39
C GLU A 173 23.79 -3.65 13.71
N TYR A 174 23.03 -2.84 14.45
CA TYR A 174 23.38 -1.44 14.75
C TYR A 174 23.82 -1.21 16.20
N GLY A 175 23.83 -2.24 17.05
CA GLY A 175 24.30 -2.15 18.43
C GLY A 175 23.44 -1.25 19.32
N LEU A 176 22.13 -1.22 19.07
CA LEU A 176 21.17 -0.40 19.83
C LEU A 176 20.65 -1.16 21.05
N ASP A 177 20.22 -0.44 22.08
CA ASP A 177 19.55 -1.04 23.24
C ASP A 177 18.12 -1.48 22.89
N GLU A 178 17.76 -2.74 23.20
CA GLU A 178 16.44 -3.30 22.92
C GLU A 178 15.32 -2.54 23.66
N ASP A 179 15.60 -2.00 24.84
CA ASP A 179 14.60 -1.29 25.65
C ASP A 179 14.34 0.13 25.14
N GLN A 180 15.30 0.71 24.41
CA GLN A 180 15.20 2.06 23.85
C GLN A 180 14.69 2.08 22.41
N VAL A 181 14.73 0.97 21.67
CA VAL A 181 14.30 0.97 20.26
C VAL A 181 12.79 0.90 20.11
N ILE A 182 12.25 1.75 19.23
CA ILE A 182 10.82 1.74 18.92
C ILE A 182 10.60 1.68 17.41
N PHE A 183 9.79 0.72 16.98
CA PHE A 183 9.40 0.58 15.58
C PHE A 183 7.97 1.10 15.38
N ILE A 184 7.80 2.12 14.53
CA ILE A 184 6.53 2.81 14.35
C ILE A 184 6.07 2.72 12.88
N PRO A 185 5.72 1.53 12.39
CA PRO A 185 5.38 1.34 10.97
C PRO A 185 4.08 2.02 10.56
N LYS A 186 3.18 2.34 11.52
CA LYS A 186 1.91 3.00 11.23
C LYS A 186 2.06 4.46 10.81
N LEU A 187 3.18 5.10 11.16
CA LEU A 187 3.50 6.47 10.78
C LEU A 187 4.41 6.52 9.53
N ASP A 188 4.59 5.39 8.86
CA ASP A 188 5.48 5.28 7.72
C ASP A 188 4.84 4.45 6.61
N GLU A 189 4.35 5.14 5.60
CA GLU A 189 3.59 4.55 4.49
C GLU A 189 4.39 3.53 3.67
N ARG A 190 5.72 3.47 3.85
CA ARG A 190 6.57 2.48 3.18
C ARG A 190 6.37 1.08 3.74
N PHE A 191 5.85 0.94 4.96
CA PHE A 191 5.65 -0.36 5.59
C PHE A 191 4.21 -0.84 5.42
N VAL A 192 4.06 -2.09 4.99
CA VAL A 192 2.77 -2.76 4.85
C VAL A 192 2.81 -4.06 5.63
N LYS A 193 1.74 -4.36 6.39
CA LYS A 193 1.63 -5.61 7.14
C LYS A 193 0.93 -6.66 6.27
N LYS A 194 1.63 -7.75 5.92
CA LYS A 194 1.09 -8.92 5.20
C LYS A 194 1.34 -10.16 6.04
N GLU A 195 0.29 -10.94 6.34
CA GLU A 195 0.41 -12.22 7.07
C GLU A 195 1.22 -12.09 8.39
N LYS A 196 0.93 -11.04 9.18
CA LYS A 196 1.63 -10.69 10.43
C LYS A 196 3.10 -10.26 10.26
N LYS A 197 3.61 -10.18 9.04
CA LYS A 197 4.96 -9.71 8.70
C LYS A 197 4.92 -8.31 8.12
N TRP A 198 5.92 -7.51 8.44
CA TRP A 198 6.17 -6.20 7.85
C TRP A 198 7.00 -6.36 6.58
N VAL A 199 6.49 -5.81 5.48
CA VAL A 199 7.14 -5.76 4.16
C VAL A 199 7.16 -4.32 3.67
N LEU A 200 8.10 -4.00 2.78
CA LEU A 200 8.08 -2.70 2.12
C LEU A 200 7.01 -2.68 1.03
N LYS A 201 6.21 -1.62 0.99
CA LYS A 201 5.15 -1.36 0.01
C LYS A 201 5.62 -1.61 -1.42
N ARG A 202 6.85 -1.19 -1.75
CA ARG A 202 7.46 -1.42 -3.07
C ARG A 202 7.54 -2.89 -3.47
N PHE A 203 7.71 -3.82 -2.52
CA PHE A 203 7.76 -5.26 -2.79
C PHE A 203 6.37 -5.90 -2.85
N VAL A 204 5.35 -5.21 -2.35
CA VAL A 204 3.95 -5.62 -2.48
C VAL A 204 3.37 -5.13 -3.81
N GLU A 205 3.71 -3.89 -4.21
CA GLU A 205 3.20 -3.24 -5.41
C GLU A 205 3.99 -3.57 -6.68
N GLN A 206 5.26 -3.98 -6.57
CA GLN A 206 6.01 -4.50 -7.72
C GLN A 206 5.53 -5.89 -8.08
N LYS A 207 4.39 -5.92 -8.78
CA LYS A 207 4.05 -7.00 -9.68
C LYS A 207 5.25 -7.29 -10.57
N THR A 208 5.68 -8.55 -10.59
CA THR A 208 6.77 -9.01 -11.45
C THR A 208 6.40 -8.74 -12.89
N LYS A 209 7.12 -7.82 -13.53
CA LYS A 209 6.88 -7.49 -14.94
C LYS A 209 7.15 -8.69 -15.82
N LEU A 210 6.12 -9.20 -16.48
CA LEU A 210 6.23 -10.32 -17.39
C LEU A 210 6.98 -9.87 -18.65
N ARG A 211 8.14 -10.49 -18.86
CA ARG A 211 8.91 -10.34 -20.10
C ARG A 211 8.13 -11.00 -21.26
N PRO A 212 8.35 -10.59 -22.51
CA PRO A 212 7.69 -11.20 -23.69
C PRO A 212 7.79 -12.73 -23.73
N ALA A 213 8.95 -13.29 -23.36
CA ALA A 213 9.14 -14.74 -23.30
C ALA A 213 8.22 -15.45 -22.28
N ARG A 214 7.81 -14.78 -21.19
CA ARG A 214 6.85 -15.33 -20.23
C ARG A 214 5.42 -15.22 -20.75
N VAL A 215 5.09 -14.11 -21.43
CA VAL A 215 3.80 -13.97 -22.12
C VAL A 215 3.62 -15.06 -23.17
N GLU A 216 4.68 -15.39 -23.91
CA GLU A 216 4.67 -16.48 -24.87
C GLU A 216 4.41 -17.84 -24.20
N ARG A 217 5.01 -18.10 -23.03
CA ARG A 217 4.69 -19.33 -22.27
C ARG A 217 3.23 -19.39 -21.84
N LEU A 218 2.63 -18.27 -21.45
CA LEU A 218 1.19 -18.22 -21.12
C LEU A 218 0.34 -18.53 -22.36
N TYR A 219 0.71 -18.01 -23.53
CA TYR A 219 0.04 -18.31 -24.80
C TYR A 219 0.09 -19.81 -25.11
N GLN A 220 1.27 -20.42 -25.08
CA GLN A 220 1.46 -21.85 -25.34
C GLN A 220 0.71 -22.72 -24.33
N TYR A 221 0.66 -22.31 -23.07
CA TYR A 221 -0.09 -23.01 -22.03
C TYR A 221 -1.60 -22.97 -22.29
N LEU A 222 -2.17 -21.81 -22.64
CA LEU A 222 -3.58 -21.67 -23.02
C LEU A 222 -3.93 -22.46 -24.27
N LEU A 223 -3.04 -22.50 -25.26
CA LEU A 223 -3.19 -23.30 -26.47
C LEU A 223 -3.31 -24.78 -26.10
N LYS A 224 -2.39 -25.28 -25.28
CA LYS A 224 -2.38 -26.67 -24.80
C LYS A 224 -3.58 -27.01 -23.92
N ALA A 225 -4.05 -26.08 -23.08
CA ALA A 225 -5.15 -26.32 -22.16
C ALA A 225 -6.51 -26.50 -22.87
N GLY A 226 -6.67 -25.99 -24.10
CA GLY A 226 -7.92 -26.14 -24.85
C GLY A 226 -9.13 -25.34 -24.32
N ALA A 227 -9.01 -24.68 -23.17
CA ALA A 227 -10.10 -23.98 -22.49
C ALA A 227 -9.66 -22.60 -21.93
N PRO A 228 -10.61 -21.68 -21.69
CA PRO A 228 -10.33 -20.42 -20.98
C PRO A 228 -9.99 -20.68 -19.51
N LEU A 229 -8.97 -19.99 -19.01
CA LEU A 229 -8.43 -20.17 -17.64
C LEU A 229 -8.49 -18.87 -16.85
N ASN A 230 -8.67 -18.94 -15.54
CA ASN A 230 -8.52 -17.74 -14.71
C ASN A 230 -7.02 -17.33 -14.63
N ALA A 231 -6.75 -16.10 -14.21
CA ALA A 231 -5.38 -15.59 -14.19
C ALA A 231 -4.45 -16.37 -13.24
N ASP A 232 -4.96 -16.83 -12.10
CA ASP A 232 -4.18 -17.61 -11.13
C ASP A 232 -3.84 -19.01 -11.64
N GLU A 233 -4.79 -19.71 -12.25
CA GLU A 233 -4.61 -21.01 -12.91
C GLU A 233 -3.57 -20.90 -14.03
N LEU A 234 -3.69 -19.85 -14.85
CA LEU A 234 -2.81 -19.61 -15.98
C LEU A 234 -1.37 -19.32 -15.53
N THR A 235 -1.19 -18.40 -14.58
CA THR A 235 0.14 -18.02 -14.09
C THR A 235 0.77 -19.10 -13.22
N THR A 236 0.00 -19.79 -12.38
CA THR A 236 0.49 -20.91 -11.58
C THR A 236 0.88 -22.08 -12.47
N GLY A 237 0.05 -22.44 -13.46
CA GLY A 237 0.31 -23.54 -14.38
C GLY A 237 1.48 -23.30 -15.32
N ALA A 238 1.63 -22.08 -15.85
CA ALA A 238 2.67 -21.79 -16.84
C ALA A 238 3.99 -21.27 -16.24
N LEU A 239 3.92 -20.53 -15.12
CA LEU A 239 5.07 -19.80 -14.56
C LEU A 239 5.40 -20.20 -13.12
N ASN A 240 4.57 -21.03 -12.47
CA ASN A 240 4.68 -21.36 -11.06
C ASN A 240 4.71 -20.10 -10.15
N MET A 241 3.86 -19.12 -10.48
CA MET A 241 3.73 -17.87 -9.76
C MET A 241 2.24 -17.50 -9.64
N PRO A 242 1.78 -16.94 -8.50
CA PRO A 242 0.41 -16.48 -8.37
C PRO A 242 0.19 -15.19 -9.18
N ALA A 243 -1.01 -14.98 -9.72
CA ALA A 243 -1.29 -13.86 -10.63
C ALA A 243 -1.11 -12.51 -9.93
N ASN A 244 -1.47 -12.43 -8.65
CA ASN A 244 -1.32 -11.22 -7.82
C ASN A 244 0.14 -10.75 -7.67
N SER A 245 1.12 -11.61 -7.94
CA SER A 245 2.55 -11.29 -7.91
C SER A 245 3.12 -10.87 -9.26
N THR A 246 2.28 -10.78 -10.29
CA THR A 246 2.66 -10.47 -11.69
C THR A 246 1.77 -9.39 -12.29
N ASP A 247 2.24 -8.72 -13.35
CA ASP A 247 1.45 -7.77 -14.15
C ASP A 247 0.66 -8.47 -15.27
N VAL A 248 0.28 -9.74 -15.06
CA VAL A 248 -0.36 -10.58 -16.08
C VAL A 248 -1.60 -9.95 -16.69
N HIS A 249 -2.47 -9.33 -15.89
CA HIS A 249 -3.68 -8.70 -16.42
C HIS A 249 -3.38 -7.54 -17.37
N GLU A 250 -2.40 -6.71 -17.04
CA GLU A 250 -1.97 -5.58 -17.87
C GLU A 250 -1.35 -6.12 -19.17
N LYS A 251 -0.40 -7.05 -19.06
CA LYS A 251 0.31 -7.61 -20.21
C LYS A 251 -0.57 -8.39 -21.16
N LEU A 252 -1.52 -9.17 -20.66
CA LEU A 252 -2.46 -9.90 -21.52
C LEU A 252 -3.52 -8.99 -22.12
N SER A 253 -3.91 -7.90 -21.46
CA SER A 253 -4.84 -6.91 -22.04
C SER A 253 -4.22 -6.10 -23.19
N GLU A 254 -2.91 -5.87 -23.13
CA GLU A 254 -2.15 -5.18 -24.19
C GLU A 254 -1.85 -6.09 -25.39
N ASP A 255 -1.81 -7.41 -25.20
CA ASP A 255 -1.44 -8.37 -26.25
C ASP A 255 -2.68 -8.78 -27.06
N PRO A 256 -2.70 -8.54 -28.38
CA PRO A 256 -3.88 -8.75 -29.23
C PRO A 256 -4.31 -10.21 -29.33
N ARG A 257 -3.45 -11.17 -28.97
CA ARG A 257 -3.72 -12.61 -29.07
C ARG A 257 -4.67 -13.11 -27.98
N PHE A 258 -4.80 -12.37 -26.88
CA PHE A 258 -5.60 -12.76 -25.73
C PHE A 258 -6.93 -11.99 -25.71
N VAL A 259 -7.92 -12.58 -25.04
CA VAL A 259 -9.22 -11.97 -24.77
C VAL A 259 -9.66 -12.37 -23.36
N LEU A 260 -10.27 -11.44 -22.63
CA LEU A 260 -10.83 -11.67 -21.31
C LEU A 260 -12.36 -11.79 -21.42
N GLU A 261 -12.90 -12.95 -21.07
CA GLU A 261 -14.34 -13.23 -21.11
C GLU A 261 -14.76 -13.90 -19.80
N ASN A 262 -15.79 -13.36 -19.14
CA ASN A 262 -16.31 -13.90 -17.87
C ASN A 262 -15.24 -14.11 -16.78
N GLY A 263 -14.25 -13.20 -16.72
CA GLY A 263 -13.14 -13.28 -15.76
C GLY A 263 -12.08 -14.34 -16.08
N LYS A 264 -12.15 -14.99 -17.24
CA LYS A 264 -11.17 -15.96 -17.72
C LYS A 264 -10.48 -15.49 -19.01
N TRP A 265 -9.19 -15.76 -19.11
CA TRP A 265 -8.38 -15.48 -20.28
C TRP A 265 -8.52 -16.61 -21.30
N ASP A 266 -8.78 -16.25 -22.54
CA ASP A 266 -8.84 -17.14 -23.71
C ASP A 266 -7.98 -16.59 -24.85
N LEU A 267 -7.80 -17.38 -25.91
CA LEU A 267 -7.16 -16.98 -27.15
C LEU A 267 -8.21 -16.42 -28.11
N ARG A 268 -7.90 -15.29 -28.75
CA ARG A 268 -8.80 -14.61 -29.69
C ARG A 268 -9.18 -15.51 -30.87
N SER A 269 -8.25 -16.31 -31.40
CA SER A 269 -8.49 -17.25 -32.49
C SER A 269 -9.61 -18.25 -32.17
N ARG A 270 -9.66 -18.78 -30.94
CA ARG A 270 -10.72 -19.71 -30.51
C ARG A 270 -12.09 -19.06 -30.45
N GLN A 271 -12.16 -17.78 -30.12
CA GLN A 271 -13.43 -17.06 -30.15
C GLN A 271 -13.93 -16.84 -31.58
N GLU A 272 -13.04 -16.55 -32.51
CA GLU A 272 -13.38 -16.41 -33.92
C GLU A 272 -13.89 -17.73 -34.49
N ASP A 273 -13.20 -18.84 -34.19
CA ASP A 273 -13.63 -20.19 -34.61
C ASP A 273 -15.02 -20.56 -34.04
N ARG A 274 -15.27 -20.23 -32.76
CA ARG A 274 -16.59 -20.46 -32.13
C ARG A 274 -17.68 -19.62 -32.79
N LYS A 275 -17.42 -18.35 -33.11
CA LYS A 275 -18.39 -17.49 -33.79
C LYS A 275 -18.72 -18.02 -35.17
N VAL A 276 -17.71 -18.39 -35.96
CA VAL A 276 -17.91 -18.98 -37.29
C VAL A 276 -18.73 -20.27 -37.21
N SER A 277 -18.44 -21.13 -36.24
CA SER A 277 -19.21 -22.36 -36.00
C SER A 277 -20.67 -22.03 -35.66
N LEU A 278 -20.91 -21.08 -34.75
CA LEU A 278 -22.27 -20.67 -34.36
C LEU A 278 -23.06 -20.07 -35.52
N PHE A 279 -22.41 -19.23 -36.35
CA PHE A 279 -23.02 -18.68 -37.55
C PHE A 279 -23.38 -19.78 -38.55
N SER A 280 -22.50 -20.76 -38.74
CA SER A 280 -22.78 -21.90 -39.64
C SER A 280 -23.93 -22.78 -39.16
N GLU A 281 -24.07 -22.96 -37.83
CA GLU A 281 -25.19 -23.69 -37.23
C GLU A 281 -26.51 -22.93 -37.42
N ILE A 282 -26.52 -21.62 -37.15
CA ILE A 282 -27.69 -20.76 -37.38
C ILE A 282 -28.08 -20.75 -38.86
N GLU A 283 -27.12 -20.65 -39.79
CA GLU A 283 -27.40 -20.72 -41.22
C GLU A 283 -27.95 -22.09 -41.65
N ALA A 284 -27.43 -23.18 -41.07
CA ALA A 284 -27.95 -24.53 -41.34
C ALA A 284 -29.38 -24.71 -40.82
N GLU A 285 -29.69 -24.14 -39.65
CA GLU A 285 -31.02 -24.21 -39.04
C GLU A 285 -32.04 -23.36 -39.82
N LEU A 286 -31.66 -22.14 -40.23
CA LEU A 286 -32.46 -21.30 -41.13
C LEU A 286 -32.68 -21.94 -42.51
N ARG A 287 -31.74 -22.74 -43.02
CA ARG A 287 -31.94 -23.51 -44.26
C ARG A 287 -32.97 -24.63 -44.08
N LYS A 288 -32.96 -25.33 -42.95
CA LYS A 288 -33.97 -26.36 -42.64
C LYS A 288 -35.38 -25.77 -42.54
N GLU A 289 -35.52 -24.56 -41.98
CA GLU A 289 -36.82 -23.87 -41.94
C GLU A 289 -37.30 -23.37 -43.31
N ARG A 290 -36.39 -23.18 -44.27
CA ARG A 290 -36.70 -22.75 -45.65
C ARG A 290 -36.93 -23.89 -46.63
N GLU A 291 -36.73 -25.15 -46.23
CA GLU A 291 -37.21 -26.25 -47.04
C GLU A 291 -38.74 -26.12 -47.11
N PRO A 292 -39.32 -25.96 -48.31
CA PRO A 292 -40.74 -25.84 -48.44
C PRO A 292 -41.33 -27.12 -47.86
N LYS A 293 -42.06 -26.99 -46.75
CA LYS A 293 -43.03 -28.01 -46.35
C LYS A 293 -43.80 -28.31 -47.64
N GLU A 294 -43.58 -29.47 -48.24
CA GLU A 294 -44.36 -29.91 -49.37
C GLU A 294 -45.81 -29.91 -48.86
N TRP A 295 -46.57 -28.91 -49.26
CA TRP A 295 -48.00 -28.84 -48.96
C TRP A 295 -48.63 -29.90 -49.87
N PRO A 296 -49.07 -31.06 -49.33
CA PRO A 296 -49.64 -32.12 -50.17
C PRO A 296 -50.92 -31.65 -50.87
N GLU A 297 -51.52 -30.58 -50.35
CA GLU A 297 -52.79 -30.01 -50.81
C GLU A 297 -52.70 -29.31 -52.19
N ALA A 298 -51.51 -28.90 -52.64
CA ALA A 298 -51.39 -28.20 -53.93
C ALA A 298 -51.50 -29.15 -55.13
N GLU A 299 -50.99 -30.38 -55.04
CA GLU A 299 -51.16 -31.40 -56.09
C GLU A 299 -52.57 -32.02 -56.08
N GLU A 300 -53.20 -32.14 -54.91
CA GLU A 300 -54.60 -32.62 -54.82
C GLU A 300 -55.59 -31.60 -55.38
N MET A 301 -55.40 -30.29 -55.11
CA MET A 301 -56.23 -29.24 -55.70
C MET A 301 -56.05 -29.11 -57.22
N ALA A 302 -54.84 -29.33 -57.74
CA ALA A 302 -54.59 -29.31 -59.19
C ALA A 302 -55.26 -30.50 -59.92
N ARG A 303 -55.40 -31.66 -59.26
CA ARG A 303 -56.12 -32.81 -59.83
C ARG A 303 -57.64 -32.64 -59.84
N GLN A 304 -58.22 -31.96 -58.85
CA GLN A 304 -59.67 -31.69 -58.82
C GLN A 304 -60.11 -30.65 -59.87
N ALA A 305 -59.23 -29.76 -60.34
CA ALA A 305 -59.57 -28.73 -61.32
C ALA A 305 -59.65 -29.23 -62.78
N LEU A 306 -59.13 -30.42 -63.09
CA LEU A 306 -59.07 -30.98 -64.44
C LEU A 306 -60.25 -31.91 -64.80
N ASP A 307 -61.18 -32.16 -63.87
CA ASP A 307 -62.30 -33.10 -64.03
C ASP A 307 -63.68 -32.43 -64.25
N LEU A 308 -63.71 -31.12 -64.56
CA LEU A 308 -64.96 -30.34 -64.69
C LEU A 308 -65.25 -29.80 -66.11
N SER A 309 -64.64 -30.37 -67.15
CA SER A 309 -64.97 -30.03 -68.55
C SER A 309 -65.70 -31.16 -69.27
N GLU A 310 -66.96 -31.42 -68.90
CA GLU A 310 -67.93 -32.09 -69.77
C GLU A 310 -68.80 -31.03 -70.48
N PRO A 311 -68.97 -31.08 -71.82
CA PRO A 311 -69.81 -30.14 -72.56
C PRO A 311 -71.29 -30.54 -72.45
N ALA A 312 -72.11 -29.61 -71.94
CA ALA A 312 -73.56 -29.76 -71.94
C ALA A 312 -74.11 -29.70 -73.37
N ALA A 313 -74.86 -30.76 -73.72
CA ALA A 313 -75.58 -30.91 -74.97
C ALA A 313 -76.71 -29.87 -75.12
N GLU A 314 -76.85 -29.34 -76.34
CA GLU A 314 -78.01 -28.59 -76.81
C GLU A 314 -79.27 -29.47 -76.78
N PRO A 315 -80.45 -28.94 -76.40
CA PRO A 315 -81.71 -29.55 -76.77
C PRO A 315 -82.35 -28.82 -77.96
N GLU A 316 -82.90 -29.68 -78.81
CA GLU A 316 -83.60 -29.43 -80.06
C GLU A 316 -84.88 -28.60 -79.93
N SER A 317 -85.25 -28.08 -81.11
CA SER A 317 -86.52 -27.52 -81.57
C SER A 317 -87.83 -28.01 -80.93
N GLU A 318 -88.77 -27.07 -80.78
CA GLU A 318 -90.07 -27.07 -81.50
C GLU A 318 -90.64 -25.66 -81.67
#